data_AF-A0A0C4YLQ7-F1
#
_entry.id   AF-A0A0C4YLQ7-F1
#
_cell.length_a   1.000
_cell.length_b   1.000
_cell.length_c   1.000
_cell.angle_alpha   90.00
_cell.angle_beta   90.00
_cell.angle_gamma   90.00
#
_symmetry.space_group_name_H-M   'P 1'
#
loop_
_entity.id
_entity.type
_entity.pdbx_description
1 polymer ?
#
loop_
_entity_poly.entity_id
_entity_poly.type
_entity_poly.pdbx_seq_one_letter_code
_entity_poly.pdbx_strand_id
1 'polypeptide(L)'
;MKRQISFAEAESHGKKRVTRRQRFLSEMESVVPWARLIAAVEPYYPKGKRGRPPIGLERMLRIYFLLQWYGLSDEALEDALYDSMAMRAFAGIDLAVEAVPDATTLLKFRRLLVEHELTRKPTASGRVCQVAGRGQ
;
A
#
# COMPACT_ATOMS: atom_id res chain seq x y z
N MET A 1 -1.44 -17.65 -11.06
CA MET A 1 -1.19 -18.31 -9.75
C MET A 1 -2.37 -17.98 -8.83
N LYS A 2 -3.11 -18.97 -8.34
CA LYS A 2 -4.26 -18.76 -7.44
C LYS A 2 -3.72 -18.33 -6.06
N ARG A 3 -4.04 -17.10 -5.63
CA ARG A 3 -3.81 -16.65 -4.25
C ARG A 3 -4.71 -17.47 -3.33
N GLN A 4 -4.13 -18.21 -2.40
CA GLN A 4 -4.86 -18.91 -1.36
C GLN A 4 -5.35 -17.85 -0.36
N ILE A 5 -6.67 -17.74 -0.24
CA ILE A 5 -7.34 -16.75 0.59
C ILE A 5 -7.12 -17.18 2.06
N SER A 6 -6.53 -16.30 2.87
CA SER A 6 -6.29 -16.59 4.28
C SER A 6 -7.63 -16.72 5.03
N PHE A 7 -7.69 -17.53 6.08
CA PHE A 7 -8.94 -17.81 6.81
C PHE A 7 -9.61 -16.52 7.32
N ALA A 8 -8.81 -15.50 7.67
CA ALA A 8 -9.29 -14.17 8.04
C ALA A 8 -9.95 -13.38 6.88
N GLU A 9 -9.48 -13.57 5.64
CA GLU A 9 -10.15 -13.02 4.44
C GLU A 9 -11.47 -13.76 4.16
N ALA A 10 -11.54 -15.07 4.44
CA ALA A 10 -12.76 -15.86 4.30
C ALA A 10 -13.84 -15.50 5.34
N GLU A 11 -13.47 -15.24 6.59
CA GLU A 11 -14.40 -14.77 7.63
C GLU A 11 -14.95 -13.35 7.33
N SER A 12 -14.15 -12.50 6.68
CA SER A 12 -14.59 -11.20 6.18
C SER A 12 -15.66 -11.33 5.09
N HIS A 13 -15.63 -12.37 4.26
CA HIS A 13 -16.64 -12.61 3.22
C HIS A 13 -18.00 -13.04 3.81
N GLY A 14 -18.04 -13.53 5.05
CA GLY A 14 -19.27 -13.91 5.75
C GLY A 14 -20.05 -12.75 6.40
N LYS A 15 -19.45 -11.56 6.57
CA LYS A 15 -20.10 -10.41 7.20
C LYS A 15 -20.87 -9.58 6.17
N LYS A 16 -22.21 -9.60 6.24
CA LYS A 16 -23.16 -8.85 5.38
C LYS A 16 -22.95 -7.32 5.30
N ARG A 17 -22.05 -6.73 6.08
CA ARG A 17 -21.82 -5.27 6.11
C ARG A 17 -20.41 -4.94 5.65
N VAL A 18 -20.26 -4.60 4.38
CA VAL A 18 -19.04 -3.98 3.84
C VAL A 18 -18.83 -2.64 4.52
N THR A 19 -17.69 -2.46 5.19
CA THR A 19 -17.38 -1.18 5.85
C THR A 19 -17.10 -0.09 4.81
N ARG A 20 -17.33 1.18 5.15
CA ARG A 20 -17.00 2.32 4.27
C ARG A 20 -15.53 2.29 3.84
N ARG A 21 -14.65 1.84 4.74
CA ARG A 21 -13.22 1.64 4.49
C ARG A 21 -12.96 0.55 3.43
N GLN A 22 -13.58 -0.62 3.55
CA GLN A 22 -13.43 -1.69 2.54
C GLN A 22 -13.93 -1.27 1.16
N ARG A 23 -15.06 -0.55 1.09
CA ARG A 23 -15.56 -0.03 -0.20
C ARG A 23 -14.56 0.93 -0.83
N PHE A 24 -14.09 1.92 -0.06
CA PHE A 24 -13.09 2.88 -0.52
C PHE A 24 -11.81 2.21 -1.02
N LEU A 25 -11.27 1.25 -0.26
CA LEU A 25 -10.07 0.51 -0.65
C LEU A 25 -10.28 -0.31 -1.93
N SER A 26 -11.45 -0.92 -2.09
CA SER A 26 -11.80 -1.65 -3.32
C SER A 26 -11.96 -0.74 -4.52
N GLU A 27 -12.51 0.46 -4.36
CA GLU A 27 -12.61 1.47 -5.42
C GLU A 27 -11.21 1.97 -5.80
N MET A 28 -10.36 2.24 -4.83
CA MET A 28 -9.00 2.69 -5.13
C MET A 28 -8.14 1.60 -5.78
N GLU A 29 -8.33 0.32 -5.43
CA GLU A 29 -7.64 -0.79 -6.11
C GLU A 29 -7.92 -0.81 -7.62
N SER A 30 -9.11 -0.42 -8.07
CA SER A 30 -9.46 -0.39 -9.50
C SER A 30 -9.09 0.91 -10.20
N VAL A 31 -9.10 2.04 -9.48
CA VAL A 31 -8.78 3.36 -10.04
C VAL A 31 -7.27 3.58 -10.20
N VAL A 32 -6.46 3.01 -9.31
CA VAL A 32 -5.01 3.21 -9.34
C VAL A 32 -4.36 2.34 -10.43
N PRO A 33 -3.56 2.91 -11.35
CA PRO A 33 -2.88 2.15 -12.38
C PRO A 33 -1.62 1.46 -11.82
N TRP A 34 -1.80 0.41 -11.02
CA TRP A 34 -0.72 -0.29 -10.30
C TRP A 34 0.41 -0.75 -11.21
N ALA A 35 0.11 -1.41 -12.33
CA ALA A 35 1.13 -1.90 -13.25
C ALA A 35 2.07 -0.79 -13.76
N ARG A 36 1.52 0.40 -14.04
CA ARG A 36 2.31 1.56 -14.49
C ARG A 36 3.20 2.10 -13.37
N LEU A 37 2.67 2.15 -12.15
CA LEU A 37 3.42 2.63 -10.98
C LEU A 37 4.54 1.66 -10.60
N ILE A 38 4.26 0.36 -10.63
CA ILE A 38 5.26 -0.69 -10.39
C ILE A 38 6.37 -0.56 -11.42
N ALA A 39 6.06 -0.48 -12.72
CA ALA A 39 7.07 -0.35 -13.77
C ALA A 39 7.93 0.91 -13.62
N ALA A 40 7.38 2.01 -13.11
CA ALA A 40 8.13 3.24 -12.86
C ALA A 40 9.08 3.14 -11.66
N VAL A 41 8.71 2.39 -10.61
CA VAL A 41 9.51 2.25 -9.37
C VAL A 41 10.46 1.05 -9.42
N GLU A 42 10.11 0.00 -10.19
CA GLU A 42 10.89 -1.22 -10.34
C GLU A 42 12.39 -1.03 -10.61
N PRO A 43 12.84 -0.13 -11.51
CA PRO A 43 14.28 0.03 -11.78
C PRO A 43 15.07 0.55 -10.57
N TYR A 44 14.40 1.24 -9.64
CA TYR A 44 15.01 1.83 -8.46
C TYR A 44 14.88 0.95 -7.21
N TYR A 45 13.95 -0.01 -7.24
CA TYR A 45 13.68 -0.85 -6.07
C TYR A 45 14.75 -1.92 -5.89
N PRO A 46 15.35 -2.06 -4.69
CA PRO A 46 16.42 -3.02 -4.47
C PRO A 46 15.92 -4.45 -4.60
N LYS A 47 16.35 -5.14 -5.66
CA LYS A 47 16.15 -6.58 -5.86
C LYS A 47 17.18 -7.33 -5.02
N GLY A 48 16.88 -7.54 -3.74
CA GLY A 48 17.75 -8.20 -2.77
C GLY A 48 18.29 -9.53 -3.32
N LYS A 49 19.62 -9.66 -3.43
CA LYS A 49 20.30 -10.88 -3.88
C LYS A 49 20.81 -11.76 -2.71
N ARG A 50 20.77 -11.28 -1.46
CA ARG A 50 21.25 -11.98 -0.26
C ARG A 50 20.51 -11.47 0.98
N GLY A 51 19.93 -12.38 1.78
CA GLY A 51 19.22 -12.08 3.03
C GLY A 51 17.71 -12.35 2.98
N ARG A 52 16.97 -11.86 3.98
CA ARG A 52 15.50 -11.90 4.01
C ARG A 52 14.98 -11.28 2.70
N PRO A 53 14.05 -11.94 1.98
CA PRO A 53 13.53 -11.38 0.74
C PRO A 53 12.99 -9.97 1.01
N PRO A 54 13.36 -8.97 0.18
CA PRO A 54 12.80 -7.64 0.31
C PRO A 54 11.28 -7.74 0.13
N ILE A 55 10.56 -6.91 0.89
CA ILE A 55 9.11 -6.81 0.77
C ILE A 55 8.76 -6.54 -0.70
N GLY A 56 7.74 -7.23 -1.23
CA GLY A 56 7.35 -7.03 -2.62
C GLY A 56 7.07 -5.56 -2.94
N LEU A 57 7.61 -5.06 -4.06
CA LEU A 57 7.43 -3.67 -4.49
C LEU A 57 5.95 -3.27 -4.55
N GLU A 58 5.10 -4.15 -5.08
CA GLU A 58 3.66 -3.94 -5.16
C GLU A 58 3.05 -3.70 -3.77
N ARG A 59 3.49 -4.45 -2.75
CA ARG A 59 3.04 -4.27 -1.36
C ARG A 59 3.49 -2.92 -0.80
N MET A 60 4.77 -2.58 -0.97
CA MET A 60 5.28 -1.28 -0.49
C MET A 60 4.55 -0.10 -1.13
N LEU A 61 4.23 -0.20 -2.42
CA LEU A 61 3.39 0.77 -3.12
C LEU A 61 2.01 0.88 -2.48
N ARG A 62 1.30 -0.23 -2.27
CA ARG A 62 -0.04 -0.19 -1.63
C ARG A 62 -0.01 0.44 -0.24
N ILE A 63 0.99 0.10 0.58
CA ILE A 63 1.16 0.68 1.91
C ILE A 63 1.43 2.20 1.82
N TYR A 64 2.28 2.63 0.88
CA TYR A 64 2.51 4.05 0.64
C TYR A 64 1.23 4.80 0.23
N PHE A 65 0.36 4.20 -0.58
CA PHE A 65 -0.94 4.80 -0.92
C PHE A 65 -1.88 4.89 0.28
N LEU A 66 -1.89 3.89 1.17
CA LEU A 66 -2.62 3.98 2.45
C LEU A 66 -2.13 5.17 3.27
N LEU A 67 -0.81 5.36 3.36
CA LEU A 67 -0.22 6.51 4.02
C LEU A 67 -0.76 7.83 3.46
N GLN A 68 -0.77 7.94 2.12
CA GLN A 68 -1.18 9.16 1.42
C GLN A 68 -2.69 9.43 1.52
N TRP A 69 -3.54 8.42 1.42
CA TRP A 69 -5.01 8.59 1.46
C TRP A 69 -5.54 8.91 2.85
N TYR A 70 -4.95 8.30 3.88
CA TYR A 70 -5.36 8.52 5.26
C TYR A 70 -4.56 9.63 5.95
N GLY A 71 -3.53 10.19 5.29
CA GLY A 71 -2.71 11.27 5.85
C GLY A 71 -1.96 10.84 7.11
N LEU A 72 -1.55 9.58 7.19
CA LEU A 72 -0.94 8.99 8.39
C LEU A 72 0.57 9.28 8.44
N SER A 73 1.12 9.33 9.66
CA SER A 73 2.58 9.20 9.86
C SER A 73 3.02 7.74 9.60
N ASP A 74 4.33 7.50 9.47
CA ASP A 74 4.83 6.12 9.31
C ASP A 74 4.44 5.24 10.51
N GLU A 75 4.58 5.78 11.73
CA GLU A 75 4.20 5.10 12.98
C GLU A 75 2.69 4.83 13.05
N ALA A 76 1.87 5.84 12.72
CA ALA A 76 0.41 5.66 12.73
C ALA A 76 -0.08 4.67 11.67
N LEU A 77 0.65 4.53 10.55
CA LEU A 77 0.33 3.53 9.54
C LEU A 77 0.70 2.12 9.99
N GLU A 78 1.84 1.96 10.67
CA GLU A 78 2.23 0.70 11.28
C GLU A 78 1.14 0.21 12.24
N ASP A 79 0.72 1.06 13.17
CA ASP A 79 -0.38 0.78 14.11
C ASP A 79 -1.70 0.46 13.36
N ALA A 80 -2.07 1.26 12.36
CA ALA A 80 -3.28 1.06 11.59
C ALA A 80 -3.31 -0.27 10.80
N LEU A 81 -2.15 -0.76 10.38
CA LEU A 81 -2.02 -2.07 9.71
C LEU A 81 -2.16 -3.23 10.68
N TYR A 82 -1.76 -3.07 11.95
CA TYR A 82 -2.04 -4.04 13.01
C TYR A 82 -3.52 -4.04 13.40
N ASP A 83 -4.13 -2.86 13.53
CA ASP A 83 -5.52 -2.71 14.00
C ASP A 83 -6.57 -3.06 12.93
N SER A 84 -6.31 -2.76 11.66
CA SER A 84 -7.32 -2.83 10.60
C SER A 84 -7.07 -3.97 9.62
N MET A 85 -7.80 -5.07 9.78
CA MET A 85 -7.80 -6.18 8.82
C MET A 85 -8.10 -5.75 7.37
N ALA A 86 -8.90 -4.69 7.16
CA ALA A 86 -9.21 -4.18 5.82
C ALA A 86 -7.98 -3.54 5.15
N MET A 87 -7.20 -2.75 5.89
CA MET A 87 -5.96 -2.15 5.38
C MET A 87 -4.91 -3.23 5.13
N ARG A 88 -4.84 -4.22 6.04
CA ARG A 88 -3.97 -5.38 5.91
C ARG A 88 -4.29 -6.20 4.65
N ALA A 89 -5.58 -6.49 4.42
CA ALA A 89 -6.04 -7.22 3.23
C ALA A 89 -5.74 -6.44 1.94
N PHE A 90 -5.95 -5.12 1.95
CA PHE A 90 -5.60 -4.26 0.82
C PHE A 90 -4.11 -4.27 0.52
N ALA A 91 -3.24 -4.16 1.53
CA ALA A 91 -1.80 -4.25 1.36
C ALA A 91 -1.32 -5.66 0.94
N GLY A 92 -2.18 -6.70 1.03
CA GLY A 92 -1.78 -8.08 0.78
C GLY A 92 -0.75 -8.58 1.80
N ILE A 93 -0.87 -8.13 3.05
CA ILE A 93 -0.07 -8.61 4.18
C ILE A 93 -0.82 -9.80 4.80
N ASP A 94 -0.16 -10.93 4.90
CA ASP A 94 -0.61 -12.04 5.74
C ASP A 94 0.33 -12.11 6.96
N LEU A 95 -0.18 -11.76 8.15
CA LEU A 95 0.61 -11.80 9.39
C LEU A 95 1.07 -13.21 9.75
N ALA A 96 0.44 -14.25 9.20
CA ALA A 96 0.88 -15.63 9.39
C ALA A 96 2.16 -15.95 8.60
N VAL A 97 2.49 -15.14 7.58
CA VAL A 97 3.63 -15.36 6.68
C VAL A 97 4.70 -14.29 6.90
N GLU A 98 4.32 -13.01 7.04
CA GLU A 98 5.25 -11.89 7.15
C GLU A 98 4.71 -10.77 8.05
N ALA A 99 5.61 -10.16 8.83
CA ALA A 99 5.29 -9.03 9.71
C ALA A 99 5.00 -7.75 8.91
N VAL A 100 4.27 -6.82 9.54
CA VAL A 100 4.05 -5.46 9.04
C VAL A 100 5.41 -4.75 8.90
N PRO A 101 5.66 -3.99 7.81
CA PRO A 101 6.87 -3.20 7.69
C PRO A 101 6.92 -2.14 8.78
N ASP A 102 8.06 -2.07 9.48
CA ASP A 102 8.30 -1.03 10.48
C ASP A 102 8.32 0.37 9.85
N ALA A 103 8.05 1.39 10.68
CA ALA A 103 8.08 2.79 10.28
C ALA A 103 9.39 3.20 9.56
N THR A 104 10.54 2.61 9.94
CA THR A 104 11.83 2.93 9.31
C THR A 104 11.94 2.38 7.88
N THR A 105 11.33 1.24 7.62
CA THR A 105 11.22 0.63 6.29
C THR A 105 10.34 1.49 5.37
N LEU A 106 9.25 2.02 5.89
CA LEU A 106 8.40 2.98 5.18
C LEU A 106 9.14 4.28 4.87
N LEU A 107 9.88 4.81 5.84
CA LEU A 107 10.71 6.00 5.67
C LEU A 107 11.75 5.82 4.55
N LYS A 108 12.44 4.69 4.51
CA LYS A 108 13.42 4.36 3.45
C LYS A 108 12.76 4.35 2.07
N PHE A 109 11.56 3.79 1.95
CA PHE A 109 10.82 3.76 0.70
C PHE A 109 10.37 5.16 0.26
N ARG A 110 9.91 6.00 1.18
CA ARG A 110 9.55 7.39 0.86
C ARG A 110 10.75 8.19 0.37
N ARG A 111 11.90 8.03 1.01
CA ARG A 111 13.16 8.65 0.56
C ARG A 111 13.53 8.21 -0.85
N LEU A 112 13.42 6.91 -1.15
CA LEU A 112 13.64 6.37 -2.50
C LEU A 112 12.73 7.03 -3.55
N LEU A 113 11.43 7.18 -3.25
CA LEU A 113 10.50 7.82 -4.18
C LEU A 113 10.79 9.32 -4.38
N VAL A 114 11.26 10.01 -3.34
CA VAL A 114 11.63 11.44 -3.43
C VAL A 114 12.95 11.63 -4.16
N GLU A 115 13.95 10.80 -3.88
CA GLU A 115 15.28 10.85 -4.48
C GLU A 115 15.23 10.66 -6.00
N HIS A 116 14.35 9.78 -6.48
CA HIS A 116 14.15 9.53 -7.90
C HIS A 116 13.07 10.42 -8.53
N GLU A 117 12.63 11.48 -7.85
CA GLU A 117 11.57 12.40 -8.29
C GLU A 117 10.27 11.69 -8.71
N LEU A 118 10.03 10.47 -8.25
CA LEU A 118 8.84 9.67 -8.58
C LEU A 118 7.57 10.21 -7.89
N THR A 119 7.75 11.05 -6.88
CA THR A 119 6.69 11.86 -6.25
C THR A 119 6.51 13.22 -6.92
N ARG A 120 7.51 13.70 -7.67
CA ARG A 120 7.51 15.02 -8.30
C ARG A 120 7.00 14.88 -9.73
N LYS A 121 5.75 15.27 -9.96
CA LYS A 121 5.21 15.39 -11.32
C LYS A 121 6.09 16.35 -12.14
N PRO A 122 6.40 15.98 -13.39
CA PRO A 122 6.04 16.89 -14.48
C PRO A 122 5.44 16.08 -15.63
N THR A 123 4.11 15.95 -15.68
CA THR A 123 3.45 15.60 -16.95
C THR A 123 2.05 16.18 -16.99
N ALA A 124 1.77 16.88 -18.09
CA ALA A 124 0.61 17.70 -18.41
C ALA A 124 -0.73 16.96 -18.57
N SER A 125 -0.88 15.75 -18.00
CA SER A 125 -2.18 15.06 -17.95
C SER A 125 -2.56 14.86 -16.48
N GLY A 126 -3.23 15.88 -15.95
CA GLY A 126 -3.64 15.97 -14.57
C GLY A 126 -4.76 14.99 -14.23
N ARG A 127 -4.48 14.08 -13.29
CA ARG A 127 -5.24 13.81 -12.05
C ARG A 127 -4.99 12.37 -11.60
N VAL A 128 -4.06 12.17 -10.66
CA VAL A 128 -4.03 10.94 -9.84
C VAL A 128 -3.73 11.29 -8.38
N CYS A 129 -2.94 12.34 -8.09
CA CYS A 129 -2.52 12.62 -6.70
C CYS A 129 -3.29 13.73 -5.95
N GLN A 130 -4.49 14.13 -6.38
CA GLN A 130 -5.29 15.16 -5.68
C GLN A 130 -6.65 14.61 -5.24
N VAL A 131 -6.62 13.54 -4.45
CA VAL A 131 -7.74 13.16 -3.55
C VAL A 131 -7.16 13.00 -2.15
N ALA A 132 -6.65 14.12 -1.62
CA ALA A 132 -6.41 14.33 -0.20
C ALA A 132 -6.59 15.84 0.05
N GLY A 133 -7.72 16.37 -0.42
CA GLY A 133 -8.14 17.74 -0.18
C GLY A 133 -9.26 17.73 0.84
N ARG A 134 -8.99 18.38 1.98
CA ARG A 134 -9.95 19.10 2.82
C ARG A 134 -11.15 18.31 3.33
N GLY A 135 -11.14 18.02 4.63
CA GLY A 135 -12.33 17.74 5.41
C GLY A 135 -12.11 18.23 6.83
N GLN A 136 -12.54 19.49 7.04
CA GLN A 136 -12.87 20.21 8.28
C GLN A 136 -12.47 19.60 9.63
#